data_AF-A0A6G1HCL7-F1
#
_entry.id   AF-A0A6G1HCL7-F1
#
_cell.length_a   1.000
_cell.length_b   1.000
_cell.length_c   1.000
_cell.angle_alpha   90.00
_cell.angle_beta   90.00
_cell.angle_gamma   90.00
#
_symmetry.space_group_name_H-M   'P 1'
#
loop_
_entity.id
_entity.type
_entity.pdbx_description
1 polymer ?
#
loop_
_entity_poly.entity_id
_entity_poly.type
_entity_poly.pdbx_seq_one_letter_code
_entity_poly.pdbx_strand_id
1 'polypeptide(L)'
;MAEASGEKKERFAPKTPVNLDPPKDDAISLDYLAKCDGTNEGYPTYVAIKGTVFDVSGNAAYAPKGNYHVFCGKDSSRALALSSLKPEECVAEWQDLDDEKKGVLNDWYTFFRKRYNIMGHVQEASNL
;
A
#
# COMPACT_ATOMS: atom_id res chain seq x y z
N MET A 1 15.20 2.75 -25.71
CA MET A 1 14.72 1.60 -24.92
C MET A 1 14.63 2.06 -23.47
N ALA A 2 13.49 2.19 -22.79
CA ALA A 2 12.11 1.79 -23.07
C ALA A 2 11.16 2.97 -22.80
N GLU A 3 10.14 3.09 -23.64
CA GLU A 3 9.01 4.01 -23.49
C GLU A 3 7.99 3.46 -22.50
N ALA A 4 7.42 4.33 -21.66
CA ALA A 4 6.06 4.22 -21.12
C ALA A 4 5.66 5.62 -20.61
N SER A 5 4.99 6.45 -21.42
CA SER A 5 3.56 6.43 -21.74
C SER A 5 2.63 6.92 -20.60
N GLY A 6 1.87 7.98 -20.92
CA GLY A 6 0.43 8.03 -20.65
C GLY A 6 -0.04 8.59 -19.30
N GLU A 7 -0.55 9.82 -19.32
CA GLU A 7 -1.75 10.26 -18.58
C GLU A 7 -1.72 10.30 -17.04
N LYS A 8 -1.49 11.50 -16.49
CA LYS A 8 -1.47 11.82 -15.05
C LYS A 8 -2.85 12.16 -14.44
N LYS A 9 -4.00 11.79 -15.05
CA LYS A 9 -5.29 12.43 -14.69
C LYS A 9 -6.46 11.58 -14.13
N GLU A 10 -6.37 10.26 -13.99
CA GLU A 10 -7.49 9.47 -13.41
C GLU A 10 -7.06 8.34 -12.44
N ARG A 11 -5.80 8.36 -11.97
CA ARG A 11 -5.15 7.19 -11.36
C ARG A 11 -5.60 6.86 -9.93
N PHE A 12 -6.14 7.84 -9.20
CA PHE A 12 -6.41 7.74 -7.76
C PHE A 12 -7.90 7.82 -7.43
N ALA A 13 -8.79 7.15 -8.18
CA ALA A 13 -10.23 7.14 -7.86
C ALA A 13 -10.77 5.70 -7.74
N PRO A 14 -11.57 5.36 -6.71
CA PRO A 14 -12.26 4.10 -6.64
C PRO A 14 -13.47 4.13 -7.53
N LYS A 15 -13.54 3.15 -8.43
CA LYS A 15 -14.77 2.84 -9.14
C LYS A 15 -15.72 1.92 -8.33
N THR A 16 -15.38 1.59 -7.09
CA THR A 16 -16.11 0.59 -6.28
C THR A 16 -16.41 1.12 -4.88
N PRO A 17 -17.66 1.01 -4.40
CA PRO A 17 -18.03 1.36 -3.03
C PRO A 17 -17.33 0.41 -2.05
N VAL A 18 -16.85 0.95 -0.93
CA VAL A 18 -16.05 0.21 0.04
C VAL A 18 -16.87 -0.03 1.30
N ASN A 19 -16.88 -1.27 1.78
CA ASN A 19 -17.47 -1.62 3.06
C ASN A 19 -16.39 -1.42 4.12
N LEU A 20 -16.54 -0.38 4.95
CA LEU A 20 -15.54 -0.05 5.95
C LEU A 20 -15.83 -0.79 7.26
N ASP A 21 -15.01 -1.78 7.59
CA ASP A 21 -14.98 -2.40 8.91
C ASP A 21 -14.34 -1.45 9.93
N PRO A 22 -14.67 -1.57 11.23
CA PRO A 22 -14.13 -0.68 12.24
C PRO A 22 -12.59 -0.68 12.21
N PRO A 23 -11.95 0.51 12.24
CA PRO A 23 -10.50 0.60 12.23
C PRO A 23 -9.95 -0.14 13.44
N LYS A 24 -9.00 -1.04 13.19
CA LYS A 24 -8.28 -1.74 14.24
C LYS A 24 -6.95 -1.05 14.45
N ASP A 25 -6.51 -0.97 15.71
CA ASP A 25 -5.20 -0.48 16.10
C ASP A 25 -4.23 -1.64 16.37
N ASP A 26 -4.42 -2.76 15.65
CA ASP A 26 -3.61 -3.96 15.83
C ASP A 26 -2.17 -3.70 15.39
N ALA A 27 -1.21 -4.14 16.19
CA ALA A 27 0.21 -4.07 15.85
C ALA A 27 0.54 -5.25 14.94
N ILE A 28 0.71 -4.97 13.64
CA ILE A 28 0.98 -6.00 12.63
C ILE A 28 2.48 -6.07 12.38
N SER A 29 3.11 -7.19 12.71
CA SER A 29 4.54 -7.38 12.43
C SER A 29 4.81 -7.48 10.92
N LEU A 30 5.97 -7.02 10.47
CA LEU A 30 6.41 -7.11 9.07
C LEU A 30 6.39 -8.55 8.53
N ASP A 31 6.71 -9.55 9.37
CA ASP A 31 6.63 -10.98 8.99
C ASP A 31 5.19 -11.42 8.70
N TYR A 32 4.23 -10.96 9.50
CA TYR A 32 2.82 -11.25 9.26
C TYR A 32 2.33 -10.52 8.02
N LEU A 33 2.71 -9.25 7.86
CA LEU A 33 2.41 -8.49 6.65
C LEU A 33 2.95 -9.22 5.42
N ALA A 34 4.19 -9.71 5.44
CA ALA A 34 4.79 -10.47 4.33
C ALA A 34 4.03 -11.73 3.93
N LYS A 35 3.27 -12.34 4.86
CA LYS A 35 2.37 -13.47 4.59
C LYS A 35 1.01 -13.04 4.03
N CYS A 36 0.66 -11.77 4.16
CA CYS A 36 -0.56 -11.14 3.65
C CYS A 36 -0.34 -10.50 2.28
N ASP A 37 0.45 -11.13 1.41
CA ASP A 37 0.67 -10.67 0.04
C ASP A 37 -0.51 -11.05 -0.90
N GLY A 38 -1.39 -11.96 -0.47
CA GLY A 38 -2.53 -12.44 -1.24
C GLY A 38 -2.25 -13.69 -2.09
N THR A 39 -1.04 -14.26 -2.04
CA THR A 39 -0.77 -15.61 -2.57
C THR A 39 -1.06 -16.71 -1.56
N ASN A 40 -1.10 -16.37 -0.27
CA ASN A 40 -1.33 -17.33 0.80
C ASN A 40 -2.83 -17.67 0.95
N GLU A 41 -3.20 -18.92 0.68
CA GLU A 41 -4.58 -19.38 0.82
C GLU A 41 -5.06 -19.23 2.28
N GLY A 42 -6.10 -18.41 2.47
CA GLY A 42 -6.66 -18.10 3.80
C GLY A 42 -6.14 -16.81 4.45
N TYR A 43 -5.17 -16.11 3.83
CA TYR A 43 -4.73 -14.80 4.31
C TYR A 43 -5.29 -13.67 3.45
N PRO A 44 -5.78 -12.58 4.06
CA PRO A 44 -6.18 -11.38 3.33
C PRO A 44 -4.95 -10.66 2.75
N THR A 45 -5.21 -9.78 1.79
CA THR A 45 -4.18 -8.96 1.14
C THR A 45 -4.05 -7.62 1.84
N TYR A 46 -2.89 -7.37 2.44
CA TYR A 46 -2.60 -6.16 3.20
C TYR A 46 -1.50 -5.34 2.55
N VAL A 47 -1.62 -4.01 2.63
CA VAL A 47 -0.61 -3.07 2.13
C VAL A 47 -0.27 -2.09 3.23
N ALA A 48 1.02 -1.91 3.51
CA ALA A 48 1.47 -0.88 4.46
C ALA A 48 1.88 0.40 3.74
N ILE A 49 1.39 1.52 4.28
CA ILE A 49 1.68 2.88 3.79
C ILE A 49 1.90 3.77 5.00
N LYS A 50 3.08 4.37 5.09
CA LYS A 50 3.56 5.17 6.23
C LYS A 50 3.43 4.39 7.55
N GLY A 51 3.71 3.09 7.51
CA GLY A 51 3.52 2.22 8.67
C GLY A 51 2.05 1.97 9.05
N THR A 52 1.06 2.37 8.25
CA THR A 52 -0.35 2.03 8.47
C THR A 52 -0.75 0.89 7.53
N VAL A 53 -1.37 -0.15 8.07
CA VAL A 53 -1.78 -1.33 7.31
C VAL A 53 -3.22 -1.16 6.84
N PHE A 54 -3.41 -1.29 5.53
CA PHE A 54 -4.71 -1.22 4.87
C PHE A 54 -5.10 -2.58 4.30
N ASP A 55 -6.34 -3.01 4.53
CA ASP A 55 -6.91 -4.17 3.87
C ASP A 55 -7.33 -3.84 2.44
N VAL A 56 -6.69 -4.52 1.48
CA VAL A 56 -6.99 -4.41 0.04
C VAL A 56 -7.50 -5.72 -0.54
N SER A 57 -7.83 -6.71 0.30
CA SER A 57 -8.31 -8.04 -0.09
C SER A 57 -9.53 -7.98 -1.04
N GLY A 58 -10.39 -6.98 -0.87
CA GLY A 58 -11.56 -6.75 -1.73
C GLY A 58 -11.26 -6.17 -3.12
N ASN A 59 -10.00 -5.89 -3.46
CA ASN A 59 -9.64 -5.27 -4.74
C ASN A 59 -8.82 -6.21 -5.64
N ALA A 60 -9.40 -6.61 -6.77
CA ALA A 60 -8.77 -7.46 -7.78
C ALA A 60 -7.44 -6.90 -8.33
N ALA A 61 -7.20 -5.59 -8.22
CA ALA A 61 -5.95 -4.98 -8.65
C ALA A 61 -4.74 -5.34 -7.76
N TYR A 62 -4.98 -5.79 -6.53
CA TYR A 62 -3.98 -6.24 -5.55
C TYR A 62 -3.93 -7.77 -5.40
N ALA A 63 -4.88 -8.48 -6.00
CA ALA A 63 -4.88 -9.95 -6.09
C ALA A 63 -3.61 -10.47 -6.78
N PRO A 64 -3.22 -11.76 -6.64
CA PRO A 64 -1.97 -12.35 -7.17
C PRO A 64 -1.71 -12.23 -8.69
N LYS A 65 -2.67 -11.70 -9.46
CA LYS A 65 -2.54 -11.39 -10.90
C LYS A 65 -2.75 -9.90 -11.22
N GLY A 66 -2.83 -9.06 -10.20
CA GLY A 66 -3.12 -7.64 -10.31
C GLY A 66 -1.85 -6.81 -10.49
N ASN A 67 -1.98 -5.68 -11.18
CA ASN A 67 -0.85 -4.77 -11.43
C ASN A 67 -0.25 -4.17 -10.16
N TYR A 68 -1.00 -4.12 -9.05
CA TYR A 68 -0.58 -3.57 -7.76
C TYR A 68 -0.28 -4.65 -6.72
N HIS A 69 -0.29 -5.93 -7.11
CA HIS A 69 0.06 -7.04 -6.23
C HIS A 69 1.45 -6.89 -5.61
N VAL A 70 2.36 -6.23 -6.33
CA VAL A 70 3.73 -5.94 -5.89
C VAL A 70 3.81 -5.18 -4.55
N PHE A 71 2.77 -4.40 -4.23
CA PHE A 71 2.68 -3.63 -3.00
C PHE A 71 2.17 -4.43 -1.80
N CYS A 72 1.65 -5.63 -2.06
CA CYS A 72 1.03 -6.45 -1.05
C CYS A 72 2.09 -7.12 -0.19
N GLY A 73 1.76 -7.25 1.09
CA GLY A 73 2.58 -7.86 2.11
C GLY A 73 3.86 -7.10 2.46
N LYS A 74 3.94 -5.81 2.15
CA LYS A 74 5.10 -4.98 2.50
C LYS A 74 4.73 -3.51 2.62
N ASP A 75 5.68 -2.73 3.12
CA ASP A 75 5.55 -1.29 3.13
C ASP A 75 5.91 -0.70 1.77
N SER A 76 4.91 -0.14 1.10
CA SER A 76 5.02 0.41 -0.25
C SER A 76 5.06 1.93 -0.26
N SER A 77 5.41 2.55 0.87
CA SER A 77 5.44 4.01 1.00
C SER A 77 6.31 4.66 -0.05
N ARG A 78 7.55 4.18 -0.23
CA ARG A 78 8.46 4.75 -1.21
C ARG A 78 7.95 4.55 -2.64
N ALA A 79 7.46 3.36 -2.95
CA ALA A 79 6.93 3.04 -4.27
C ALA A 79 5.71 3.91 -4.64
N LEU A 80 4.82 4.17 -3.69
CA LEU A 80 3.66 5.06 -3.87
C LEU A 80 4.08 6.52 -4.03
N ALA A 81 5.05 6.97 -3.23
CA ALA A 81 5.63 8.31 -3.35
C ALA A 81 6.27 8.54 -4.73
N LEU A 82 6.96 7.51 -5.25
CA LEU A 82 7.57 7.52 -6.58
C LEU A 82 6.58 7.19 -7.71
N SER A 83 5.34 6.80 -7.37
CA SER A 83 4.37 6.26 -8.33
C SER A 83 4.94 5.14 -9.20
N SER A 84 5.75 4.27 -8.57
CA SER A 84 6.48 3.18 -9.21
C SER A 84 5.92 1.84 -8.78
N LEU A 85 5.78 0.89 -9.71
CA LEU A 85 5.27 -0.47 -9.47
C LEU A 85 6.41 -1.49 -9.30
N LYS A 86 7.60 -1.01 -8.94
CA LYS A 86 8.79 -1.87 -8.82
C LYS A 86 8.85 -2.49 -7.43
N PRO A 87 9.02 -3.82 -7.31
CA PRO A 87 9.18 -4.48 -6.02
C PRO A 87 10.40 -3.98 -5.25
N GLU A 88 11.42 -3.52 -5.97
CA GLU A 88 12.68 -2.97 -5.46
C GLU A 88 12.47 -1.65 -4.70
N GLU A 89 11.46 -0.85 -5.10
CA GLU A 89 11.13 0.44 -4.48
C GLU A 89 10.06 0.29 -3.40
N CYS A 90 9.53 -0.92 -3.16
CA CYS A 90 8.51 -1.18 -2.14
C CYS A 90 9.17 -1.33 -0.77
N VAL A 91 9.63 -0.20 -0.24
CA VAL A 91 10.28 -0.08 1.07
C VAL A 91 9.63 1.01 1.91
N ALA A 92 9.78 0.87 3.24
CA ALA A 92 9.37 1.86 4.23
C ALA A 92 10.19 3.17 4.18
N GLU A 93 11.33 3.16 3.49
CA GLU A 93 12.25 4.30 3.37
C GLU A 93 11.72 5.37 2.39
N TRP A 94 10.75 6.17 2.85
CA TRP A 94 10.20 7.32 2.11
C TRP A 94 10.71 8.68 2.61
N GLN A 95 11.42 8.72 3.75
CA GLN A 95 11.87 9.97 4.39
C GLN A 95 12.95 10.70 3.60
N ASP A 96 13.78 9.96 2.86
CA ASP A 96 14.84 10.46 1.96
C ASP A 96 14.29 11.17 0.71
N LEU A 97 13.01 10.97 0.38
CA LEU A 97 12.42 11.54 -0.82
C LEU A 97 12.16 13.06 -0.72
N ASP A 98 12.17 13.74 -1.86
CA ASP A 98 11.77 15.15 -1.99
C ASP A 98 10.35 15.42 -1.48
N ASP A 99 10.10 16.67 -1.05
CA ASP A 99 8.79 17.13 -0.58
C ASP A 99 7.66 16.91 -1.59
N GLU A 100 7.95 17.00 -2.90
CA GLU A 100 6.97 16.72 -3.95
C GLU A 100 6.48 15.25 -3.89
N LYS A 101 7.40 14.31 -3.73
CA LYS A 101 7.08 12.87 -3.64
C LYS A 101 6.39 12.55 -2.31
N LYS A 102 6.80 13.21 -1.22
CA LYS A 102 6.12 13.14 0.08
C LYS A 102 4.67 13.65 -0.03
N GLY A 103 4.43 14.69 -0.83
CA GLY A 103 3.08 15.18 -1.15
C GLY A 103 2.23 14.12 -1.84
N VAL A 104 2.77 13.45 -2.87
CA VAL A 104 2.10 12.35 -3.58
C VAL A 104 1.79 11.18 -2.64
N LEU A 105 2.74 10.80 -1.79
CA LEU A 105 2.52 9.76 -0.77
C LEU A 105 1.39 10.12 0.19
N ASN A 106 1.31 11.39 0.61
CA ASN A 106 0.27 11.83 1.52
C ASN A 106 -1.12 11.83 0.87
N ASP A 107 -1.20 12.12 -0.43
CA ASP A 107 -2.42 12.01 -1.22
C ASP A 107 -2.87 10.54 -1.29
N TRP A 108 -1.95 9.63 -1.64
CA TRP A 108 -2.18 8.18 -1.60
C TRP A 108 -2.63 7.69 -0.22
N TYR A 109 -1.96 8.12 0.84
CA TYR A 109 -2.32 7.76 2.21
C TYR A 109 -3.75 8.23 2.54
N THR A 110 -4.09 9.47 2.18
CA THR A 110 -5.43 10.04 2.37
C THR A 110 -6.50 9.31 1.55
N PHE A 111 -6.11 8.85 0.36
CA PHE A 111 -6.95 8.05 -0.50
C PHE A 111 -7.24 6.68 0.11
N PHE A 112 -6.20 5.99 0.57
CA PHE A 112 -6.32 4.66 1.16
C PHE A 112 -7.16 4.68 2.44
N ARG A 113 -6.95 5.64 3.36
CA ARG A 113 -7.80 5.75 4.57
C ARG A 113 -9.28 5.98 4.31
N LYS A 114 -9.65 6.51 3.13
CA LYS A 114 -11.05 6.74 2.76
C LYS A 114 -11.65 5.55 2.02
N ARG A 115 -10.80 4.70 1.44
CA ARG A 115 -11.18 3.61 0.55
C ARG A 115 -11.03 2.23 1.21
N TYR A 116 -10.13 2.07 2.17
CA TYR A 116 -9.75 0.79 2.71
C TYR A 116 -9.80 0.80 4.24
N ASN A 117 -9.97 -0.40 4.80
CA ASN A 117 -9.98 -0.61 6.23
C ASN A 117 -8.58 -0.49 6.78
N ILE A 118 -8.43 0.34 7.81
CA ILE A 118 -7.21 0.40 8.58
C ILE A 118 -7.23 -0.80 9.52
N MET A 119 -6.41 -1.80 9.23
CA MET A 119 -6.29 -3.01 10.04
C MET A 119 -5.36 -2.81 11.23
N GLY A 120 -4.53 -1.78 11.18
CA GLY A 120 -3.54 -1.55 12.20
C GLY A 120 -2.39 -0.70 11.73
N HIS A 121 -1.32 -0.73 12.50
CA HIS A 121 -0.04 -0.16 12.13
C HIS A 121 0.99 -1.27 12.04
N VAL A 122 1.92 -1.14 11.09
CA VAL A 122 3.09 -1.98 11.04
C VAL A 122 3.85 -1.73 12.33
N GLN A 123 4.06 -2.79 13.09
CA GLN A 123 5.01 -2.81 14.17
C GLN A 123 6.41 -2.79 13.55
N GLU A 124 6.80 -1.65 13.00
CA GLU A 124 8.20 -1.37 12.81
C GLU A 124 8.80 -1.40 14.20
N ALA A 125 9.82 -2.25 14.37
CA ALA A 125 10.67 -2.19 15.53
C ALA A 125 11.20 -0.76 15.60
N SER A 126 10.50 0.08 16.37
CA SER A 126 10.94 1.43 16.65
C SER A 126 12.29 1.26 17.31
N ASN A 127 13.35 1.53 16.57
CA ASN A 127 14.64 1.83 17.16
C ASN A 127 14.39 3.00 18.12
N LEU A 128 14.34 2.67 19.41
CA LEU A 128 14.51 3.62 20.51
C LEU A 128 15.84 4.37 20.35
#